data_AF-A0A8T5B8U6-F1
#
_entry.id   AF-A0A8T5B8U6-F1
#
_cell.length_a   1.000
_cell.length_b   1.000
_cell.length_c   1.000
_cell.angle_alpha   90.00
_cell.angle_beta   90.00
_cell.angle_gamma   90.00
#
_symmetry.space_group_name_H-M   'P 1'
#
loop_
_entity.id
_entity.type
_entity.pdbx_description
1 polymer ?
#
loop_
_entity_poly.entity_id
_entity_poly.type
_entity_poly.pdbx_seq_one_letter_code
_entity_poly.pdbx_strand_id
1 'polypeptide(L)'
;MREVLIIKDPEIAKLFADETRRQILHRLRHRELSASDLAEALGKSHSSILHHLKLLQDAGLVEETRIERRRNLVQSYYRSTAKMFIISYTLTETLGDMEGFPWSREVLRRILDGLRDMGYVYPEGKGDRVLELIGGCYMKEQKALEEIIERQTTPIKADRHIYFATTRLLTMLKLSSDEEYMRMIGELKELLRGPQGEDENGS
;
A
#
# COMPACT_ATOMS: atom_id res chain seq x y z
N MET A 1 -12.47 -14.18 2.68
CA MET A 1 -11.53 -13.05 2.51
C MET A 1 -12.27 -11.72 2.34
N ARG A 2 -11.90 -10.69 3.10
CA ARG A 2 -12.43 -9.32 3.01
C ARG A 2 -11.87 -8.58 1.78
N GLU A 3 -12.53 -7.55 1.25
CA GLU A 3 -11.93 -6.72 0.18
C GLU A 3 -10.73 -5.93 0.70
N VAL A 4 -10.90 -5.26 1.85
CA VAL A 4 -9.86 -4.48 2.51
C VAL A 4 -9.85 -4.77 4.01
N LEU A 5 -8.65 -4.76 4.60
CA LEU A 5 -8.44 -4.71 6.03
C LEU A 5 -7.51 -3.54 6.37
N ILE A 6 -7.96 -2.64 7.25
CA ILE A 6 -7.12 -1.56 7.78
C ILE A 6 -6.35 -2.09 8.99
N ILE A 7 -5.04 -1.94 8.96
CA ILE A 7 -4.11 -2.33 10.02
C ILE A 7 -3.87 -1.10 10.90
N LYS A 8 -4.36 -1.18 12.13
CA LYS A 8 -4.22 -0.14 13.17
C LYS A 8 -3.26 -0.51 14.29
N ASP A 9 -2.86 -1.77 14.36
CA ASP A 9 -1.89 -2.25 15.34
C ASP A 9 -0.45 -2.01 14.80
N PRO A 10 0.40 -1.24 15.50
CA PRO A 10 1.78 -1.00 15.11
C PRO A 10 2.60 -2.29 14.95
N GLU A 11 2.39 -3.30 15.81
CA GLU A 11 3.17 -4.55 15.76
C GLU A 11 2.79 -5.38 14.52
N ILE A 12 1.51 -5.37 14.14
CA ILE A 12 1.07 -5.98 12.88
C ILE A 12 1.61 -5.17 11.69
N ALA A 13 1.58 -3.83 11.76
CA ALA A 13 2.10 -2.97 10.70
C ALA A 13 3.59 -3.21 10.44
N LYS A 14 4.41 -3.42 11.47
CA LYS A 14 5.84 -3.75 11.35
C LYS A 14 6.09 -5.04 10.55
N LEU A 15 5.14 -5.97 10.51
CA LEU A 15 5.27 -7.19 9.68
C LEU A 15 5.39 -6.85 8.19
N PHE A 16 4.79 -5.74 7.74
CA PHE A 16 4.85 -5.32 6.34
C PHE A 16 6.21 -4.76 5.92
N ALA A 17 7.17 -4.53 6.83
CA ALA A 17 8.52 -4.10 6.47
C ALA A 17 9.35 -5.21 5.78
N ASP A 18 9.02 -6.48 6.03
CA ASP A 18 9.69 -7.63 5.42
C ASP A 18 9.14 -7.94 4.02
N GLU A 19 10.05 -7.96 3.03
CA GLU A 19 9.69 -8.19 1.64
C GLU A 19 9.10 -9.59 1.40
N THR A 20 9.64 -10.62 2.05
CA THR A 20 9.17 -12.00 1.91
C THR A 20 7.73 -12.11 2.40
N ARG A 21 7.39 -11.50 3.53
CA ARG A 21 6.01 -11.43 4.05
C ARG A 21 5.07 -10.72 3.08
N ARG A 22 5.49 -9.59 2.49
CA ARG A 22 4.70 -8.91 1.45
C ARG A 22 4.47 -9.80 0.23
N GLN A 23 5.50 -10.52 -0.22
CA GLN A 23 5.39 -11.45 -1.35
C GLN A 23 4.48 -12.66 -1.04
N ILE A 24 4.54 -13.21 0.18
CA ILE A 24 3.63 -14.27 0.64
C ILE A 24 2.19 -13.78 0.60
N LEU A 25 1.87 -12.65 1.23
CA LEU A 25 0.53 -12.06 1.23
C LEU A 25 0.04 -11.78 -0.20
N HIS A 26 0.93 -11.25 -1.06
CA HIS A 26 0.63 -11.00 -2.46
C HIS A 26 0.23 -12.28 -3.19
N ARG A 27 0.90 -13.41 -2.98
CA ARG A 27 0.53 -14.68 -3.64
C ARG A 27 -0.74 -15.28 -3.06
N LEU A 28 -0.87 -15.29 -1.73
CA LEU A 28 -2.00 -15.86 -1.00
C LEU A 28 -3.33 -15.13 -1.21
N ARG A 29 -3.31 -13.88 -1.71
CA ARG A 29 -4.53 -13.16 -2.10
C ARG A 29 -5.19 -13.75 -3.37
N HIS A 30 -4.40 -14.39 -4.24
CA HIS A 30 -4.86 -14.85 -5.55
C HIS A 30 -5.38 -16.27 -5.50
N ARG A 31 -4.71 -17.13 -4.74
CA ARG A 31 -5.09 -18.54 -4.55
C ARG A 31 -4.51 -19.08 -3.25
N GLU A 32 -5.05 -20.21 -2.83
CA GLU A 32 -4.51 -20.96 -1.70
C GLU A 32 -3.18 -21.62 -2.08
N LEU A 33 -2.19 -21.52 -1.20
CA LEU A 33 -0.86 -22.12 -1.41
C LEU A 33 -0.37 -22.77 -0.12
N SER A 34 0.38 -23.84 -0.26
CA SER A 34 1.09 -24.47 0.85
C SER A 34 2.41 -23.76 1.15
N ALA A 35 2.99 -24.08 2.31
CA ALA A 35 4.34 -23.63 2.65
C ALA A 35 5.40 -24.11 1.63
N SER A 36 5.20 -25.28 1.01
CA SER A 36 6.11 -25.81 -0.02
C SER A 36 5.98 -25.06 -1.33
N ASP A 37 4.75 -24.75 -1.77
CA ASP A 37 4.52 -23.95 -2.98
C ASP A 37 5.12 -22.55 -2.85
N LEU A 38 4.98 -21.94 -1.67
CA LEU A 38 5.56 -20.63 -1.36
C LEU A 38 7.09 -20.68 -1.30
N ALA A 39 7.67 -21.74 -0.72
CA ALA A 39 9.11 -21.93 -0.66
C ALA A 39 9.73 -22.01 -2.06
N GLU A 40 9.12 -22.81 -2.94
CA GLU A 40 9.51 -22.93 -4.34
C GLU A 40 9.36 -21.59 -5.08
N ALA A 41 8.18 -20.95 -4.98
CA ALA A 41 7.88 -19.73 -5.71
C ALA A 41 8.68 -18.49 -5.26
N LEU A 42 9.31 -18.54 -4.10
CA LEU A 42 10.09 -17.44 -3.51
C LEU A 42 11.59 -17.77 -3.42
N GLY A 43 12.01 -18.99 -3.79
CA GLY A 43 13.40 -19.42 -3.64
C GLY A 43 13.88 -19.40 -2.17
N LYS A 44 12.99 -19.73 -1.23
CA LYS A 44 13.27 -19.72 0.22
C LYS A 44 13.19 -21.14 0.79
N SER A 45 13.80 -21.35 1.96
CA SER A 45 13.68 -22.63 2.65
C SER A 45 12.27 -22.84 3.21
N HIS A 46 11.83 -24.09 3.27
CA HIS A 46 10.52 -24.45 3.81
C HIS A 46 10.35 -23.97 5.28
N SER A 47 11.39 -24.09 6.09
CA SER A 47 11.40 -23.62 7.49
C SER A 47 11.23 -22.10 7.59
N SER A 48 11.90 -21.33 6.72
CA SER A 48 11.74 -19.87 6.66
C SER A 48 10.30 -19.48 6.30
N ILE A 49 9.69 -20.15 5.32
CA ILE A 49 8.29 -19.88 4.95
C ILE A 49 7.33 -20.21 6.09
N LEU A 50 7.50 -21.34 6.78
CA LEU A 50 6.66 -21.69 7.94
C LEU A 50 6.77 -20.63 9.05
N HIS A 51 7.97 -20.10 9.29
CA HIS A 51 8.14 -19.00 10.25
C HIS A 51 7.37 -17.74 9.83
N HIS A 52 7.48 -17.32 8.57
CA HIS A 52 6.73 -16.17 8.07
C HIS A 52 5.21 -16.40 8.11
N LEU A 53 4.74 -17.58 7.72
CA LEU A 53 3.32 -17.94 7.78
C LEU A 53 2.80 -17.91 9.21
N LYS A 54 3.57 -18.42 10.17
CA LYS A 54 3.18 -18.40 11.58
C LYS A 54 2.98 -16.97 12.10
N LEU A 55 3.95 -16.08 11.84
CA LEU A 55 3.83 -14.66 12.21
C LEU A 55 2.62 -13.99 11.57
N LEU A 56 2.39 -14.24 10.27
CA LEU A 56 1.25 -13.68 9.54
C LEU A 56 -0.08 -14.25 10.05
N GLN A 57 -0.12 -15.53 10.45
CA GLN A 57 -1.31 -16.20 10.96
C GLN A 57 -1.65 -15.70 12.36
N ASP A 58 -0.66 -15.56 13.22
CA ASP A 58 -0.82 -15.02 14.58
C ASP A 58 -1.31 -13.55 14.53
N ALA A 59 -0.90 -12.80 13.51
CA ALA A 59 -1.41 -11.45 13.22
C ALA A 59 -2.77 -11.43 12.48
N GLY A 60 -3.37 -12.57 12.18
CA GLY A 60 -4.65 -12.66 11.46
C GLY A 60 -4.62 -12.18 10.00
N LEU A 61 -3.44 -12.10 9.39
CA LEU A 61 -3.24 -11.69 7.99
C LEU A 61 -3.40 -12.87 7.02
N VAL A 62 -3.17 -14.10 7.51
CA VAL A 62 -3.42 -15.33 6.76
C VAL A 62 -4.20 -16.33 7.61
N GLU A 63 -4.94 -17.21 6.95
CA GLU A 63 -5.67 -18.31 7.57
C GLU A 63 -5.30 -19.64 6.90
N GLU A 64 -5.26 -20.73 7.67
CA GLU A 64 -5.18 -22.08 7.14
C GLU A 64 -6.56 -22.48 6.61
N THR A 65 -6.67 -22.78 5.31
CA THR A 65 -7.95 -23.08 4.67
C THR A 65 -8.25 -24.57 4.59
N ARG A 66 -7.21 -25.40 4.41
CA ARG A 66 -7.35 -26.85 4.33
C ARG A 66 -6.04 -27.56 4.63
N ILE A 67 -6.17 -28.81 5.05
CA ILE A 67 -5.05 -29.74 5.22
C ILE A 67 -5.21 -30.86 4.20
N GLU A 68 -4.17 -31.12 3.42
CA GLU A 68 -4.11 -32.24 2.48
C GLU A 68 -3.15 -33.30 2.98
N ARG A 69 -3.59 -34.56 2.97
CA ARG A 69 -2.77 -35.72 3.31
C ARG A 69 -2.48 -36.52 2.05
N ARG A 70 -1.23 -36.56 1.60
CA ARG A 70 -0.76 -37.39 0.49
C ARG A 70 0.29 -38.37 0.96
N ARG A 71 -0.08 -39.66 1.01
CA ARG A 71 0.78 -40.75 1.53
C ARG A 71 1.30 -40.39 2.93
N ASN A 72 2.58 -40.06 3.05
CA ASN A 72 3.26 -39.73 4.30
C ASN A 72 3.43 -38.22 4.53
N LEU A 73 2.90 -37.37 3.63
CA LEU A 73 3.02 -35.91 3.73
C LEU A 73 1.68 -35.30 4.16
N VAL A 74 1.70 -34.54 5.25
CA VAL A 74 0.60 -33.67 5.68
C VAL A 74 0.99 -32.25 5.32
N GLN A 75 0.15 -31.57 4.53
CA GLN A 75 0.43 -30.24 4.03
C GLN A 75 -0.77 -29.31 4.24
N SER A 76 -0.55 -28.23 4.98
CA SER A 76 -1.52 -27.15 5.15
C SER A 76 -1.46 -26.17 3.98
N TYR A 77 -2.62 -25.68 3.58
CA TYR A 77 -2.79 -24.61 2.61
C TYR A 77 -3.31 -23.36 3.31
N TYR A 78 -2.79 -22.22 2.88
CA TYR A 78 -3.06 -20.93 3.47
C TYR A 78 -3.73 -20.00 2.47
N ARG A 79 -4.43 -18.98 2.98
CA ARG A 79 -5.01 -17.89 2.19
C ARG A 79 -4.87 -16.56 2.93
N SER A 80 -4.84 -15.46 2.18
CA SER A 80 -4.93 -14.12 2.77
C SER A 80 -6.31 -13.87 3.36
N THR A 81 -6.39 -13.21 4.51
CA THR A 81 -7.68 -12.85 5.15
C THR A 81 -8.34 -11.63 4.51
N ALA A 82 -7.57 -10.79 3.81
CA ALA A 82 -8.06 -9.69 3.00
C ALA A 82 -7.40 -9.64 1.60
N LYS A 83 -8.11 -9.12 0.60
CA LYS A 83 -7.53 -8.90 -0.72
C LYS A 83 -6.53 -7.76 -0.68
N MET A 84 -6.72 -6.75 0.16
CA MET A 84 -5.76 -5.68 0.39
C MET A 84 -5.65 -5.36 1.87
N PHE A 85 -4.42 -5.06 2.31
CA PHE A 85 -4.14 -4.50 3.63
C PHE A 85 -3.75 -3.03 3.44
N ILE A 86 -4.36 -2.15 4.23
CA ILE A 86 -4.03 -0.73 4.27
C ILE A 86 -3.48 -0.44 5.66
N ILE A 87 -2.30 0.15 5.75
CA ILE A 87 -1.76 0.60 7.03
C ILE A 87 -2.41 1.94 7.36
N SER A 88 -2.95 2.07 8.57
CA SER A 88 -3.61 3.30 9.03
C SER A 88 -2.69 4.50 8.90
N TYR A 89 -3.23 5.66 8.54
CA TYR A 89 -2.44 6.88 8.39
C TYR A 89 -1.75 7.28 9.70
N THR A 90 -2.40 7.02 10.84
CA THR A 90 -1.85 7.33 12.18
C THR A 90 -0.56 6.58 12.49
N LEU A 91 -0.41 5.37 11.95
CA LEU A 91 0.83 4.59 12.08
C LEU A 91 1.90 5.06 11.11
N THR A 92 1.52 5.73 10.02
CA THR A 92 2.50 6.20 9.03
C THR A 92 3.32 7.37 9.57
N GLU A 93 2.76 8.19 10.47
CA GLU A 93 3.52 9.22 11.20
C GLU A 93 4.54 8.60 12.17
N THR A 94 4.24 7.45 12.78
CA THR A 94 5.11 6.82 13.80
C THR A 94 6.13 5.85 13.21
N LEU A 95 5.80 5.21 12.09
CA LEU A 95 6.60 4.16 11.45
C LEU A 95 7.21 4.61 10.11
N GLY A 96 6.94 5.83 9.65
CA GLY A 96 7.38 6.35 8.36
C GLY A 96 8.89 6.30 8.15
N ASP A 97 9.69 6.46 9.19
CA ASP A 97 11.15 6.39 9.07
C ASP A 97 11.72 4.96 9.07
N MET A 98 10.88 3.93 9.22
CA MET A 98 11.33 2.54 9.22
C MET A 98 11.69 2.07 7.80
N GLU A 99 12.86 1.45 7.67
CA GLU A 99 13.31 0.86 6.42
C GLU A 99 12.34 -0.22 5.93
N GLY A 100 12.01 -0.19 4.64
CA GLY A 100 11.06 -1.12 4.02
C GLY A 100 9.60 -0.89 4.39
N PHE A 101 9.28 0.06 5.27
CA PHE A 101 7.91 0.48 5.52
C PHE A 101 7.38 1.29 4.33
N PRO A 102 6.12 1.08 3.92
CA PRO A 102 5.51 1.91 2.90
C PRO A 102 5.64 3.40 3.25
N TRP A 103 6.03 4.23 2.27
CA TRP A 103 6.06 5.70 2.41
C TRP A 103 7.16 6.27 3.28
N SER A 104 8.26 5.52 3.45
CA SER A 104 9.47 6.09 4.01
C SER A 104 10.07 7.19 3.15
N ARG A 105 10.95 8.01 3.74
CA ARG A 105 11.69 9.06 3.01
C ARG A 105 12.36 8.53 1.75
N GLU A 106 12.79 7.28 1.77
CA GLU A 106 13.35 6.58 0.62
C GLU A 106 12.32 6.33 -0.50
N VAL A 107 11.10 5.89 -0.13
CA VAL A 107 10.01 5.73 -1.10
C VAL A 107 9.63 7.07 -1.73
N LEU A 108 9.54 8.14 -0.94
CA LEU A 108 9.24 9.48 -1.46
C LEU A 108 10.33 9.98 -2.43
N ARG A 109 11.61 9.70 -2.17
CA ARG A 109 12.68 9.97 -3.14
C ARG A 109 12.51 9.20 -4.44
N ARG A 110 12.16 7.92 -4.37
CA ARG A 110 11.90 7.12 -5.58
C ARG A 110 10.71 7.65 -6.40
N ILE A 111 9.72 8.25 -5.74
CA ILE A 111 8.63 8.95 -6.45
C ILE A 111 9.17 10.18 -7.17
N LEU A 112 10.03 10.98 -6.52
CA LEU A 112 10.71 12.09 -7.20
C LEU A 112 11.53 11.63 -8.41
N ASP A 113 12.29 10.55 -8.26
CA ASP A 113 13.07 9.99 -9.37
C ASP A 113 12.14 9.55 -10.51
N GLY A 114 11.04 8.88 -10.18
CA GLY A 114 10.01 8.53 -11.16
C GLY A 114 9.39 9.73 -11.88
N LEU A 115 9.16 10.84 -11.17
CA LEU A 115 8.70 12.09 -11.80
C LEU A 115 9.72 12.59 -12.84
N ARG A 116 11.02 12.56 -12.51
CA ARG A 116 12.09 12.95 -13.43
C ARG A 116 12.19 12.02 -14.63
N ASP A 117 12.06 10.71 -14.42
CA ASP A 117 12.06 9.71 -15.49
C ASP A 117 10.86 9.91 -16.45
N MET A 118 9.74 10.42 -15.93
CA MET A 118 8.57 10.82 -16.72
C MET A 118 8.71 12.21 -17.35
N GLY A 119 9.86 12.87 -17.19
CA GLY A 119 10.19 14.16 -17.76
C GLY A 119 9.63 15.37 -17.01
N TYR A 120 9.17 15.20 -15.77
CA TYR A 120 8.83 16.31 -14.90
C TYR A 120 10.09 16.88 -14.24
N VAL A 121 10.23 18.19 -14.29
CA VAL A 121 11.34 18.92 -13.66
C VAL A 121 10.83 19.93 -12.65
N TYR A 122 11.67 20.31 -11.69
CA TYR A 122 11.38 21.34 -10.70
C TYR A 122 12.63 22.18 -10.44
N PRO A 123 12.48 23.41 -9.91
CA PRO A 123 13.62 24.31 -9.71
C PRO A 123 14.71 23.69 -8.83
N GLU A 124 15.97 24.00 -9.16
CA GLU A 124 17.12 23.57 -8.36
C GLU A 124 16.98 24.07 -6.91
N GLY A 125 17.33 23.22 -5.95
CA GLY A 125 17.17 23.52 -4.52
C GLY A 125 15.74 23.40 -3.97
N LYS A 126 14.72 23.14 -4.79
CA LYS A 126 13.33 22.91 -4.32
C LYS A 126 12.97 21.45 -4.04
N GLY A 127 13.91 20.51 -4.21
CA GLY A 127 13.66 19.07 -4.04
C GLY A 127 13.06 18.68 -2.69
N ASP A 128 13.58 19.23 -1.58
CA ASP A 128 13.04 18.94 -0.24
C ASP A 128 11.61 19.47 -0.07
N ARG A 129 11.29 20.63 -0.65
CA ARG A 129 9.93 21.18 -0.63
C ARG A 129 8.97 20.32 -1.44
N VAL A 130 9.39 19.85 -2.61
CA VAL A 130 8.57 18.92 -3.43
C VAL A 130 8.33 17.61 -2.68
N LEU A 131 9.34 17.07 -1.99
CA LEU A 131 9.17 15.90 -1.12
C LEU A 131 8.17 16.14 0.00
N GLU A 132 8.26 17.28 0.67
CA GLU A 132 7.34 17.68 1.75
C GLU A 132 5.90 17.77 1.23
N LEU A 133 5.68 18.42 0.08
CA LEU A 133 4.36 18.53 -0.54
C LEU A 133 3.79 17.18 -0.95
N ILE A 134 4.60 16.32 -1.60
CA ILE A 134 4.18 14.96 -1.96
C ILE A 134 3.81 14.17 -0.71
N GLY A 135 4.64 14.24 0.35
CA GLY A 135 4.37 13.58 1.62
C GLY A 135 3.07 14.06 2.28
N GLY A 136 2.87 15.39 2.33
CA GLY A 136 1.66 15.99 2.89
C GLY A 136 0.38 15.64 2.13
N CYS A 137 0.42 15.74 0.79
CA CYS A 137 -0.68 15.30 -0.07
C CYS A 137 -1.02 13.82 0.17
N TYR A 138 0.01 12.99 0.24
CA TYR A 138 -0.15 11.56 0.45
C TYR A 138 -0.78 11.23 1.84
N MET A 139 -0.37 11.91 2.91
CA MET A 139 -0.99 11.76 4.24
C MET A 139 -2.48 12.13 4.23
N LYS A 140 -2.83 13.23 3.57
CA LYS A 140 -4.23 13.64 3.39
C LYS A 140 -5.03 12.59 2.61
N GLU A 141 -4.46 12.07 1.52
CA GLU A 141 -5.07 10.99 0.74
C GLU A 141 -5.32 9.73 1.57
N GLN A 142 -4.34 9.28 2.35
CA GLN A 142 -4.49 8.11 3.21
C GLN A 142 -5.58 8.31 4.25
N LYS A 143 -5.58 9.45 4.94
CA LYS A 143 -6.61 9.77 5.94
C LYS A 143 -7.99 9.80 5.31
N ALA A 144 -8.14 10.48 4.18
CA ALA A 144 -9.41 10.54 3.46
C ALA A 144 -9.87 9.14 3.01
N LEU A 145 -8.99 8.31 2.47
CA LEU A 145 -9.29 6.94 2.08
C LEU A 145 -9.72 6.08 3.27
N GLU A 146 -8.98 6.12 4.39
CA GLU A 146 -9.33 5.40 5.62
C GLU A 146 -10.73 5.79 6.10
N GLU A 147 -11.03 7.09 6.18
CA GLU A 147 -12.35 7.57 6.58
C GLU A 147 -13.47 7.13 5.61
N ILE A 148 -13.21 7.07 4.29
CA ILE A 148 -14.17 6.54 3.31
C ILE A 148 -14.43 5.05 3.54
N ILE A 149 -13.39 4.27 3.78
CA ILE A 149 -13.50 2.83 4.03
C ILE A 149 -14.21 2.55 5.35
N GLU A 150 -13.96 3.34 6.40
CA GLU A 150 -14.61 3.18 7.70
C GLU A 150 -16.08 3.58 7.70
N ARG A 151 -16.45 4.61 6.94
CA ARG A 151 -17.85 5.03 6.77
C ARG A 151 -18.67 4.07 5.92
N GLN A 152 -18.03 3.06 5.32
CA GLN A 152 -18.69 2.07 4.50
C GLN A 152 -19.63 1.20 5.36
N THR A 153 -20.94 1.46 5.27
CA THR A 153 -21.98 0.75 6.02
C THR A 153 -22.36 -0.59 5.41
N THR A 154 -22.10 -0.78 4.11
CA THR A 154 -22.40 -2.03 3.38
C THR A 154 -21.17 -2.51 2.61
N PRO A 155 -20.82 -3.80 2.67
CA PRO A 155 -19.78 -4.36 1.82
C PRO A 155 -20.12 -4.12 0.36
N ILE A 156 -19.26 -3.41 -0.36
CA ILE A 156 -19.35 -3.28 -1.81
C ILE A 156 -19.12 -4.69 -2.37
N LYS A 157 -20.19 -5.31 -2.87
CA LYS A 157 -20.12 -6.56 -3.65
C LYS A 157 -19.71 -6.23 -5.08
N ALA A 158 -18.52 -5.66 -5.24
CA ALA A 158 -17.94 -5.39 -6.55
C ALA A 158 -16.58 -6.07 -6.65
N ASP A 159 -16.11 -6.26 -7.88
CA ASP A 159 -14.75 -6.72 -8.07
C ASP A 159 -13.74 -5.66 -7.61
N ARG A 160 -12.49 -6.10 -7.50
CA ARG A 160 -11.39 -5.30 -6.98
C ARG A 160 -11.25 -3.96 -7.72
N HIS A 161 -11.38 -3.98 -9.06
CA HIS A 161 -11.15 -2.78 -9.87
C HIS A 161 -12.23 -1.73 -9.59
N ILE A 162 -13.50 -2.14 -9.55
CA ILE A 162 -14.61 -1.25 -9.21
C ILE A 162 -14.44 -0.70 -7.79
N TYR A 163 -14.10 -1.55 -6.82
CA TYR A 163 -13.87 -1.09 -5.44
C TYR A 163 -12.84 0.05 -5.38
N PHE A 164 -11.69 -0.10 -6.05
CA PHE A 164 -10.65 0.95 -6.07
C PHE A 164 -11.07 2.20 -6.83
N ALA A 165 -11.76 2.06 -7.95
CA ALA A 165 -12.24 3.21 -8.69
C ALA A 165 -13.24 4.03 -7.85
N THR A 166 -14.16 3.35 -7.17
CA THR A 166 -15.15 3.99 -6.29
C THR A 166 -14.50 4.66 -5.09
N THR A 167 -13.63 3.96 -4.35
CA THR A 167 -12.97 4.56 -3.18
C THR A 167 -12.06 5.71 -3.59
N ARG A 168 -11.31 5.59 -4.69
CA ARG A 168 -10.50 6.70 -5.22
C ARG A 168 -11.34 7.92 -5.57
N LEU A 169 -12.46 7.74 -6.27
CA LEU A 169 -13.35 8.84 -6.63
C LEU A 169 -13.88 9.54 -5.38
N LEU A 170 -14.36 8.78 -4.38
CA LEU A 170 -14.86 9.34 -3.13
C LEU A 170 -13.77 10.06 -2.34
N THR A 171 -12.54 9.54 -2.33
CA THR A 171 -11.37 10.19 -1.74
C THR A 171 -11.08 11.51 -2.45
N MET A 172 -11.04 11.54 -3.78
CA MET A 172 -10.82 12.77 -4.56
C MET A 172 -11.92 13.81 -4.30
N LEU A 173 -13.19 13.40 -4.27
CA LEU A 173 -14.31 14.30 -3.97
C LEU A 173 -14.19 14.90 -2.57
N LYS A 174 -13.81 14.09 -1.58
CA LYS A 174 -13.60 14.56 -0.21
C LYS A 174 -12.43 15.57 -0.13
N LEU A 175 -11.32 15.25 -0.78
CA LEU A 175 -10.12 16.10 -0.79
C LEU A 175 -10.31 17.40 -1.57
N SER A 176 -11.22 17.42 -2.55
CA SER A 176 -11.55 18.65 -3.28
C SER A 176 -12.11 19.76 -2.38
N SER A 177 -12.62 19.39 -1.20
CA SER A 177 -13.09 20.32 -0.17
C SER A 177 -12.07 20.56 0.96
N ASP A 178 -10.90 19.93 0.94
CA ASP A 178 -9.81 20.15 1.91
C ASP A 178 -8.89 21.27 1.40
N GLU A 179 -8.99 22.45 2.01
CA GLU A 179 -8.23 23.63 1.59
C GLU A 179 -6.71 23.42 1.66
N GLU A 180 -6.22 22.69 2.66
CA GLU A 180 -4.80 22.45 2.85
C GLU A 180 -4.25 21.54 1.76
N TYR A 181 -4.98 20.46 1.45
CA TYR A 181 -4.66 19.58 0.33
C TYR A 181 -4.65 20.34 -1.00
N MET A 182 -5.68 21.16 -1.26
CA MET A 182 -5.75 21.95 -2.49
C MET A 182 -4.62 22.99 -2.59
N ARG A 183 -4.20 23.60 -1.47
CA ARG A 183 -3.01 24.46 -1.43
C ARG A 183 -1.74 23.69 -1.78
N MET A 184 -1.52 22.52 -1.18
CA MET A 184 -0.33 21.70 -1.46
C MET A 184 -0.28 21.22 -2.92
N ILE A 185 -1.40 20.78 -3.48
CA ILE A 185 -1.50 20.41 -4.90
C ILE A 185 -1.26 21.62 -5.81
N GLY A 186 -1.77 22.79 -5.45
CA GLY A 186 -1.53 24.03 -6.18
C GLY A 186 -0.04 24.38 -6.24
N GLU A 187 0.64 24.37 -5.09
CA GLU A 187 2.09 24.62 -5.03
C GLU A 187 2.89 23.54 -5.77
N LEU A 188 2.50 22.27 -5.66
CA LEU A 188 3.14 21.19 -6.40
C LEU A 188 3.00 21.37 -7.91
N LYS A 189 1.83 21.83 -8.39
CA LYS A 189 1.59 22.17 -9.81
C LYS A 189 2.47 23.33 -10.27
N GLU A 190 2.69 24.35 -9.44
CA GLU A 190 3.58 25.48 -9.79
C GLU A 190 5.05 25.07 -9.85
N LEU A 191 5.47 24.13 -9.00
CA LEU A 191 6.85 23.64 -8.92
C LEU A 191 7.18 22.60 -10.00
N LEU A 192 6.24 21.73 -10.36
CA LEU A 192 6.44 20.67 -11.35
C LEU A 192 6.14 21.19 -12.76
N ARG A 193 7.16 21.21 -13.62
CA ARG A 193 7.03 21.50 -15.05
C ARG A 193 7.04 20.20 -15.84
N GLY A 194 6.05 20.03 -16.71
CA GLY A 194 5.91 18.82 -17.53
C GLY A 194 6.95 18.71 -18.67
N PRO A 195 7.04 17.53 -19.30
CA PRO A 195 7.98 17.23 -20.39
C PRO A 195 7.77 18.02 -21.69
N GLN A 196 6.63 18.69 -21.83
CA GLN A 196 6.38 19.69 -22.88
C GLN A 196 5.98 20.96 -22.17
N GLY A 197 6.62 22.07 -22.49
CA GLY A 197 6.34 23.36 -21.85
C GLY A 197 4.87 23.69 -22.01
N GLU A 198 4.08 23.52 -20.95
CA GLU A 198 2.88 24.31 -20.73
C GLU A 198 3.35 25.72 -20.31
N ASP A 199 3.98 26.40 -21.26
CA ASP A 199 3.77 27.83 -21.45
C ASP A 199 2.38 27.96 -22.12
N GLU A 200 1.31 27.69 -21.37
CA GLU A 200 0.01 28.29 -21.67
C GLU A 200 -0.11 29.59 -20.89
N ASN A 201 0.76 30.53 -21.27
CA ASN A 201 0.32 31.91 -21.42
C ASN A 201 -0.40 31.95 -22.77
N GLY A 202 -1.73 31.79 -22.77
CA GLY A 202 -2.47 31.55 -24.01
C GLY A 202 -3.97 31.83 -23.96
N SER A 203 -4.33 33.09 -23.70
CA SER A 203 -5.63 33.77 -23.95
C SER A 203 -6.69 33.76 -22.86
#